data_AF-A0AAE0DHB1-F1
#
_entry.id   AF-A0AAE0DHB1-F1
#
_cell.length_a   1.000
_cell.length_b   1.000
_cell.length_c   1.000
_cell.angle_alpha   90.00
_cell.angle_beta   90.00
_cell.angle_gamma   90.00
#
_symmetry.space_group_name_H-M   'P 1'
#
loop_
_entity.id
_entity.type
_entity.pdbx_description
1 polymer ?
#
loop_
_entity_poly.entity_id
_entity_poly.type
_entity_poly.pdbx_seq_one_letter_code
_entity_poly.pdbx_strand_id
1 'polypeptide(L)'
;MPRYGQRTTEESSAAGSEALRGAVVGGAKWGLLCGGLGIAGYFLSPIYRSLTVQFKVYIQMSGMTLGAWLEADRRLRAYEFAARRERKRMNDEAVWRRWEGMVEEEERKEVGRKQEKG
;
A
#
# COMPACT_ATOMS: atom_id res chain seq x y z
N MET A 1 13.35 -22.93 -8.51
CA MET A 1 12.33 -21.90 -8.88
C MET A 1 11.40 -21.69 -7.69
N PRO A 2 11.24 -20.47 -7.15
CA PRO A 2 10.38 -20.25 -5.99
C PRO A 2 8.89 -20.31 -6.38
N ARG A 3 8.12 -21.10 -5.64
CA ARG A 3 6.69 -21.36 -5.82
C ARG A 3 5.88 -20.20 -5.23
N TYR A 4 5.27 -19.37 -6.07
CA TYR A 4 4.25 -18.41 -5.64
C TYR A 4 2.95 -19.16 -5.39
N GLY A 5 2.68 -19.52 -4.14
CA GLY A 5 1.43 -20.18 -3.80
C GLY A 5 1.48 -20.68 -2.39
N GLN A 6 1.11 -19.78 -1.46
CA GLN A 6 0.61 -19.97 -0.10
C GLN A 6 0.85 -18.66 0.67
N ARG A 7 0.15 -17.57 0.30
CA ARG A 7 -0.20 -16.56 1.30
C ARG A 7 -1.46 -17.07 1.97
N THR A 8 -1.47 -17.10 3.29
CA THR A 8 -2.59 -17.63 4.06
C THR A 8 -3.87 -16.87 3.66
N THR A 9 -4.95 -17.62 3.45
CA THR A 9 -6.25 -17.09 3.03
C THR A 9 -6.81 -16.07 4.04
N GLU A 10 -6.37 -16.16 5.30
CA GLU A 10 -6.71 -15.26 6.39
C GLU A 10 -6.06 -13.87 6.25
N GLU A 11 -4.76 -13.79 5.92
CA GLU A 11 -4.07 -12.53 5.65
C GLU A 11 -4.60 -11.85 4.38
N SER A 12 -5.00 -12.64 3.39
CA SER A 12 -5.59 -12.13 2.15
C SER A 12 -7.03 -11.60 2.37
N SER A 13 -7.80 -12.23 3.26
CA SER A 13 -9.17 -11.80 3.60
C SER A 13 -9.18 -10.57 4.52
N ALA A 14 -8.26 -10.51 5.50
CA ALA A 14 -8.07 -9.34 6.35
C ALA A 14 -7.60 -8.11 5.53
N ALA A 15 -6.60 -8.30 4.65
CA ALA A 15 -6.14 -7.26 3.74
C ALA A 15 -7.23 -6.80 2.75
N GLY A 16 -8.08 -7.72 2.29
CA GLY A 16 -9.24 -7.39 1.46
C GLY A 16 -10.24 -6.48 2.18
N SER A 17 -10.49 -6.70 3.47
CA SER A 17 -11.40 -5.87 4.26
C SER A 17 -10.87 -4.45 4.49
N GLU A 18 -9.55 -4.31 4.68
CA GLU A 18 -8.89 -3.01 4.88
C GLU A 18 -8.81 -2.22 3.56
N ALA A 19 -8.60 -2.92 2.44
CA ALA A 19 -8.64 -2.34 1.11
C ALA A 19 -10.06 -1.86 0.74
N LEU A 20 -11.09 -2.64 1.06
CA LEU A 20 -12.49 -2.28 0.81
C LEU A 20 -12.90 -1.04 1.61
N ARG A 21 -12.55 -0.96 2.90
CA ARG A 21 -12.77 0.24 3.72
C ARG A 21 -12.03 1.46 3.16
N GLY A 22 -10.79 1.27 2.70
CA GLY A 22 -10.01 2.31 2.04
C GLY A 22 -10.67 2.83 0.75
N ALA A 23 -11.23 1.94 -0.06
CA ALA A 23 -11.93 2.29 -1.29
C ALA A 23 -13.24 3.03 -1.02
N VAL A 24 -14.01 2.59 -0.02
CA VAL A 24 -15.26 3.26 0.38
C VAL A 24 -14.99 4.67 0.91
N VAL A 25 -13.99 4.83 1.79
CA VAL A 25 -13.62 6.14 2.34
C VAL A 25 -13.05 7.06 1.26
N GLY A 26 -12.21 6.53 0.35
CA GLY A 26 -11.68 7.29 -0.78
C GLY A 26 -12.77 7.74 -1.76
N GLY A 27 -13.68 6.84 -2.11
CA GLY A 27 -14.82 7.12 -2.97
C GLY A 27 -15.79 8.13 -2.37
N ALA A 28 -16.07 8.03 -1.07
CA ALA A 28 -16.92 8.99 -0.36
C ALA A 28 -16.29 10.39 -0.30
N LYS A 29 -14.99 10.49 0.04
CA LYS A 29 -14.28 11.78 0.13
C LYS A 29 -14.27 12.52 -1.21
N TRP A 30 -13.89 11.82 -2.28
CA TRP A 30 -13.82 12.42 -3.62
C TRP A 30 -15.20 12.62 -4.25
N GLY A 31 -16.16 11.73 -3.97
CA GLY A 31 -17.55 11.89 -4.37
C GLY A 31 -18.19 13.15 -3.77
N LEU A 32 -17.96 13.43 -2.48
CA LEU A 32 -18.41 14.68 -1.83
C LEU A 32 -17.72 15.91 -2.41
N LEU A 33 -16.40 15.86 -2.65
CA LEU A 33 -15.63 16.97 -3.21
C LEU A 33 -16.07 17.33 -4.64
N CYS A 34 -16.18 16.32 -5.51
CA CYS A 34 -16.64 16.50 -6.89
C CYS A 34 -18.12 16.88 -6.96
N GLY A 35 -18.95 16.33 -6.07
CA GLY A 35 -20.36 16.74 -5.91
C GLY A 35 -20.48 18.21 -5.51
N GLY A 36 -19.69 18.65 -4.53
CA GLY A 36 -19.65 20.05 -4.09
C GLY A 36 -19.15 21.00 -5.18
N LEU A 37 -18.09 20.64 -5.90
CA LEU A 37 -17.60 21.39 -7.07
C LEU A 37 -18.63 21.46 -8.20
N GLY A 38 -19.37 20.38 -8.44
CA GLY A 38 -20.47 20.36 -9.42
C GLY A 38 -21.61 21.31 -9.04
N ILE A 39 -21.97 21.37 -7.76
CA ILE A 39 -22.96 22.31 -7.23
C ILE A 39 -22.45 23.75 -7.34
N ALA A 40 -21.21 24.03 -6.92
CA ALA A 40 -20.61 25.36 -7.02
C ALA A 40 -20.50 25.85 -8.49
N GLY A 41 -20.11 24.95 -9.41
CA GLY A 41 -20.04 25.24 -10.84
C GLY A 41 -21.39 25.56 -11.47
N TYR A 42 -22.48 24.99 -10.95
CA TYR A 42 -23.84 25.30 -11.38
C TYR A 42 -24.30 26.72 -10.99
N PHE A 43 -23.81 27.26 -9.86
CA PHE A 43 -24.16 28.60 -9.39
C PHE A 43 -23.25 29.71 -9.93
N LEU A 44 -21.95 29.47 -10.08
CA LEU A 44 -20.96 30.51 -10.41
C LEU A 44 -20.82 30.82 -11.91
N SER A 45 -21.18 29.89 -12.81
CA SER A 45 -20.94 30.07 -14.25
C SER A 45 -22.24 30.02 -15.09
N PRO A 46 -22.64 31.13 -15.75
CA PRO A 46 -23.78 31.14 -16.67
C PRO A 46 -23.58 30.24 -17.90
N ILE A 47 -22.33 29.91 -18.26
CA ILE A 47 -21.99 28.94 -19.31
C ILE A 47 -22.35 27.51 -18.86
N TYR A 48 -22.26 27.20 -17.57
CA TYR A 48 -22.65 25.90 -17.02
C TYR A 48 -24.18 25.73 -16.94
N ARG A 49 -24.94 26.83 -17.01
CA ARG A 49 -26.41 26.82 -16.98
C ARG A 49 -27.01 26.39 -18.32
N SER A 50 -26.39 26.76 -19.44
CA SER A 50 -26.81 26.36 -20.80
C SER A 50 -26.27 25.00 -21.24
N LEU A 51 -25.36 24.40 -20.48
CA LEU A 51 -24.75 23.11 -20.79
C LEU A 51 -25.70 21.94 -20.53
N THR A 52 -25.71 20.95 -21.41
CA THR A 52 -26.62 19.79 -21.31
C THR A 52 -26.37 18.96 -20.04
N VAL A 53 -27.41 18.29 -19.55
CA VAL A 53 -27.32 17.42 -18.36
C VAL A 53 -26.22 16.36 -18.51
N GLN A 54 -26.04 15.82 -19.73
CA GLN A 54 -24.98 14.86 -20.06
C GLN A 54 -23.58 15.40 -19.80
N PHE A 55 -23.30 16.64 -20.19
CA PHE A 55 -21.98 17.25 -20.01
C PHE A 55 -21.66 17.52 -18.54
N LYS A 56 -22.69 17.82 -17.73
CA LYS A 56 -22.54 18.01 -16.27
C LYS A 56 -22.15 16.71 -15.57
N VAL A 57 -22.84 15.62 -15.91
CA VAL A 57 -22.51 14.28 -15.41
C VAL A 57 -21.13 13.86 -15.90
N TYR A 58 -20.77 14.16 -17.16
CA TYR A 58 -19.43 13.88 -17.68
C TYR A 58 -18.33 14.57 -16.86
N ILE A 59 -18.49 15.85 -16.54
CA ILE A 59 -17.49 16.58 -15.72
C ILE A 59 -17.46 16.05 -14.27
N GLN A 60 -18.60 15.69 -13.70
CA GLN A 60 -18.66 15.09 -12.37
C GLN A 60 -17.94 13.74 -12.34
N MET A 61 -18.20 12.87 -13.32
CA MET A 61 -17.60 11.54 -13.42
C MET A 61 -16.11 11.61 -13.79
N SER A 62 -15.70 12.57 -14.63
CA SER A 62 -14.28 12.77 -14.95
C SER A 62 -13.51 13.24 -13.73
N GLY A 63 -14.08 14.16 -12.94
CA GLY A 63 -13.52 14.56 -11.64
C GLY A 63 -13.39 13.39 -10.67
N MET A 64 -14.44 12.56 -10.54
CA MET A 64 -14.40 11.36 -9.70
C MET A 64 -13.34 10.35 -10.17
N THR A 65 -13.24 10.13 -11.48
CA THR A 65 -12.29 9.17 -12.07
C THR A 65 -10.85 9.64 -11.87
N LEU A 66 -10.58 10.92 -12.11
CA LEU A 66 -9.27 11.52 -11.87
C LEU A 66 -8.90 11.53 -10.38
N GLY A 67 -9.86 11.84 -9.50
CA GLY A 67 -9.66 11.77 -8.04
C GLY A 67 -9.35 10.35 -7.56
N ALA A 68 -10.06 9.35 -8.09
CA ALA A 68 -9.81 7.94 -7.79
C ALA A 68 -8.41 7.50 -8.26
N TRP A 69 -8.01 7.91 -9.47
CA TRP A 69 -6.69 7.60 -9.99
C TRP A 69 -5.58 8.25 -9.16
N LEU A 70 -5.73 9.52 -8.78
CA LEU A 70 -4.73 10.23 -7.98
C LEU A 70 -4.55 9.62 -6.58
N GLU A 71 -5.65 9.22 -5.93
CA GLU A 71 -5.59 8.57 -4.62
C GLU A 71 -4.99 7.16 -4.73
N ALA A 72 -5.28 6.44 -5.82
CA ALA A 72 -4.66 5.15 -6.11
C ALA A 72 -3.15 5.28 -6.30
N ASP A 73 -2.69 6.25 -7.10
CA ASP A 73 -1.27 6.52 -7.32
C ASP A 73 -0.54 6.89 -6.02
N ARG A 74 -1.17 7.73 -5.19
CA ARG A 74 -0.63 8.11 -3.88
C ARG A 74 -0.49 6.91 -2.94
N ARG A 75 -1.51 6.04 -2.91
CA ARG A 75 -1.50 4.83 -2.08
C ARG A 75 -0.52 3.78 -2.59
N LEU A 76 -0.37 3.65 -3.91
CA LEU A 76 0.62 2.77 -4.54
C LEU A 76 2.04 3.19 -4.19
N ARG A 77 2.35 4.49 -4.32
CA ARG A 77 3.64 5.06 -3.92
C ARG A 77 3.94 4.82 -2.44
N ALA A 78 2.97 5.08 -1.57
CA ALA A 78 3.13 4.85 -0.13
C ALA A 78 3.41 3.38 0.19
N TYR A 79 2.71 2.46 -0.48
CA TYR A 79 2.94 1.03 -0.34
C TYR A 79 4.33 0.61 -0.82
N GLU A 80 4.82 1.12 -1.96
CA GLU A 80 6.17 0.83 -2.42
C GLU A 80 7.25 1.26 -1.43
N PHE A 81 7.12 2.44 -0.84
CA PHE A 81 8.06 2.92 0.18
C PHE A 81 8.03 2.05 1.44
N ALA A 82 6.85 1.65 1.89
CA ALA A 82 6.70 0.74 3.03
C ALA A 82 7.29 -0.64 2.73
N ALA A 83 6.96 -1.23 1.57
CA ALA A 83 7.46 -2.53 1.16
C ALA A 83 8.99 -2.57 1.01
N ARG A 84 9.61 -1.47 0.57
CA ARG A 84 11.08 -1.35 0.52
C ARG A 84 11.70 -1.34 1.91
N ARG A 85 11.07 -0.68 2.90
CA ARG A 85 11.55 -0.68 4.30
C ARG A 85 11.40 -2.07 4.92
N GLU A 86 10.27 -2.73 4.69
CA GLU A 86 10.01 -4.09 5.17
C GLU A 86 11.07 -5.07 4.64
N ARG A 87 11.38 -4.99 3.33
CA ARG A 87 12.40 -5.84 2.70
C ARG A 87 13.79 -5.63 3.27
N LYS A 88 14.16 -4.39 3.59
CA LYS A 88 15.45 -4.11 4.24
C LYS A 88 15.49 -4.73 5.63
N ARG A 89 14.46 -4.49 6.44
CA ARG A 89 14.36 -5.04 7.79
C ARG A 89 14.45 -6.57 7.82
N MET A 90 13.71 -7.25 6.94
CA MET A 90 13.76 -8.71 6.82
C MET A 90 15.14 -9.24 6.43
N ASN A 91 15.85 -8.52 5.55
CA ASN A 91 17.18 -8.91 5.11
C ASN A 91 18.22 -8.68 6.23
N ASP A 92 18.09 -7.57 6.96
CA ASP A 92 18.95 -7.26 8.11
C ASP A 92 18.78 -8.31 9.23
N GLU A 93 17.53 -8.72 9.51
CA GLU A 93 17.23 -9.79 10.46
C GLU A 93 17.81 -11.16 10.00
N ALA A 94 17.76 -11.47 8.70
CA ALA A 94 18.34 -12.69 8.16
C ALA A 94 19.88 -12.70 8.21
N VAL A 95 20.51 -11.55 7.94
CA VAL A 95 21.97 -11.39 8.07
C VAL A 95 22.37 -11.54 9.54
N TRP A 96 21.63 -10.93 10.47
CA TRP A 96 21.89 -11.02 11.90
C TRP A 96 21.86 -12.47 12.42
N ARG A 97 20.82 -13.24 12.07
CA ARG A 97 20.71 -14.67 12.45
C ARG A 97 21.87 -15.52 11.93
N ARG A 98 22.40 -15.19 10.74
CA ARG A 98 23.56 -15.89 10.18
C ARG A 98 24.84 -15.58 10.96
N TRP A 99 25.01 -14.34 11.43
CA TRP A 99 26.13 -13.97 12.28
C TRP A 99 26.09 -14.70 13.63
N GLU A 100 24.93 -14.74 14.29
CA GLU A 100 24.76 -15.46 15.56
C GLU A 100 25.17 -16.94 15.44
N GLY A 101 24.72 -17.64 14.39
CA GLY A 101 25.09 -19.04 14.17
C GLY A 101 26.58 -19.27 13.92
N MET A 102 27.27 -18.35 13.23
CA MET A 102 28.72 -18.45 13.02
C MET A 102 29.50 -18.26 14.33
N VAL A 103 29.06 -17.33 15.18
CA VAL A 103 29.67 -17.09 16.50
C VAL A 103 29.51 -18.31 17.41
N GLU A 104 28.30 -18.89 17.48
CA GLU A 104 28.05 -20.11 18.27
C GLU A 104 28.87 -21.31 17.78
N GLU A 105 29.09 -21.45 16.47
CA GLU A 105 29.94 -22.49 15.91
C GLU A 105 31.43 -22.29 16.23
N GLU A 106 31.92 -21.05 16.24
CA GLU A 106 33.29 -20.72 16.61
C GLU A 106 33.54 -20.97 18.10
N GLU A 107 32.63 -20.53 18.99
CA GLU A 107 32.70 -20.81 20.43
C GLU A 107 32.73 -22.33 20.70
N ARG A 108 31.87 -23.10 20.01
CA ARG A 108 31.85 -24.58 20.12
C ARG A 108 33.19 -25.19 19.72
N LYS A 109 33.82 -24.70 18.63
CA LYS A 109 35.12 -25.19 18.16
C LYS A 109 36.24 -24.82 19.13
N GLU A 110 36.21 -23.63 19.72
CA GLU A 110 37.20 -23.21 20.71
C GLU A 110 37.12 -24.02 22.00
N VAL A 111 35.92 -24.30 22.49
CA VAL A 111 35.70 -25.15 23.67
C VAL A 111 36.20 -26.57 23.42
N GLY A 112 35.93 -27.14 22.24
CA GLY A 112 36.45 -28.46 21.85
C GLY A 112 37.98 -28.50 21.76
N ARG A 113 38.61 -27.47 21.18
CA ARG A 113 40.07 -27.35 21.09
C ARG A 113 40.74 -27.21 22.47
N LYS A 114 40.07 -26.59 23.44
CA LYS A 114 40.56 -26.49 24.81
C LYS A 114 40.45 -27.81 25.58
N GLN A 115 39.45 -28.65 25.29
CA GLN A 115 39.35 -29.99 25.88
C GLN A 115 40.37 -30.99 25.33
N GLU A 116 40.78 -30.89 24.06
CA GLU A 116 41.84 -31.75 23.49
C GLU A 116 43.26 -31.42 24.00
N LYS A 117 43.46 -30.24 24.59
CA LYS A 117 44.78 -29.76 25.04
C LYS A 117 44.99 -29.82 26.57
N GLY A 118 43.98 -30.22 27.34
CA GLY A 118 44.06 -30.41 28.80
C GLY A 118 44.14 -31.89 29.14
#